data_AF-R2T094-F1
#
_entry.id   AF-R2T094-F1
#
_cell.length_a   1.000
_cell.length_b   1.000
_cell.length_c   1.000
_cell.angle_alpha   90.00
_cell.angle_beta   90.00
_cell.angle_gamma   90.00
#
_symmetry.space_group_name_H-M   'P 1'
#
loop_
_entity.id
_entity.type
_entity.pdbx_description
1 polymer ?
#
loop_
_entity_poly.entity_id
_entity_poly.type
_entity_poly.pdbx_seq_one_letter_code
_entity_poly.pdbx_strand_id
1 'polypeptide(L)'
;MNFTLGDEARTLPTNYSLAEVAGDLTLSVVKKAETRKGYIIRLYNGRLKEDCQASIHFKQEVKKVEQVNLKEESLAELTLHNQTVNVTAVTHAKFITLYVE
;
A
#
# COMPACT_ATOMS: atom_id res chain seq x y z
N MET A 1 21.06 -30.72 -20.09
CA MET A 1 19.58 -30.60 -20.14
C MET A 1 19.28 -29.13 -20.33
N ASN A 2 18.70 -28.75 -21.47
CA ASN A 2 18.27 -27.37 -21.70
C ASN A 2 16.82 -27.23 -21.20
N PHE A 3 16.61 -26.42 -20.16
CA PHE A 3 15.27 -26.00 -19.76
C PHE A 3 14.81 -24.92 -20.73
N THR A 4 14.04 -25.29 -21.75
CA THR A 4 13.29 -24.33 -22.56
C THR A 4 11.89 -24.22 -21.98
N LEU A 5 11.62 -23.14 -21.24
CA LEU A 5 10.25 -22.74 -20.93
C LEU A 5 9.55 -22.51 -22.28
N GLY A 6 8.43 -23.21 -22.53
CA GLY A 6 7.68 -23.08 -23.78
C GLY A 6 7.23 -21.64 -24.03
N ASP A 7 7.01 -21.28 -25.30
CA ASP A 7 6.43 -19.99 -25.70
C ASP A 7 4.96 -19.92 -25.30
N GLU A 8 4.70 -19.65 -24.02
CA GLU A 8 3.37 -19.35 -23.50
C GLU A 8 2.98 -17.90 -23.84
N ALA A 9 1.71 -17.70 -24.23
CA ALA A 9 1.20 -16.38 -24.56
C ALA A 9 1.26 -15.45 -23.32
N ARG A 10 1.99 -14.34 -23.44
CA ARG A 10 2.10 -13.34 -22.36
C ARG A 10 0.79 -12.57 -22.24
N THR A 11 0.10 -12.73 -21.11
CA THR A 11 -1.19 -12.06 -20.82
C THR A 11 -1.06 -10.81 -19.95
N LEU A 12 0.14 -10.55 -19.40
CA LEU A 12 0.41 -9.42 -18.50
C LEU A 12 1.19 -8.30 -19.21
N PRO A 13 0.98 -7.04 -18.82
CA PRO A 13 1.73 -5.93 -19.39
C PRO A 13 3.21 -6.01 -19.04
N THR A 14 4.06 -5.50 -19.93
CA THR A 14 5.51 -5.48 -19.74
C THR A 14 5.94 -4.61 -18.56
N ASN A 15 5.19 -3.54 -18.27
CA ASN A 15 5.39 -2.67 -17.13
C ASN A 15 4.09 -2.60 -16.31
N TYR A 16 4.21 -2.76 -14.99
CA TYR A 16 3.08 -2.74 -14.07
C TYR A 16 3.48 -2.07 -12.77
N SER A 17 2.61 -1.19 -12.26
CA SER A 17 2.76 -0.58 -10.94
C SER A 17 1.43 -0.67 -10.21
N LEU A 18 1.47 -1.04 -8.94
CA LEU A 18 0.30 -1.04 -8.06
C LEU A 18 0.03 0.38 -7.54
N ALA A 19 1.08 1.00 -7.01
CA ALA A 19 1.03 2.31 -6.40
C ALA A 19 2.42 2.96 -6.39
N GLU A 20 2.42 4.27 -6.29
CA GLU A 20 3.59 5.10 -5.99
C GLU A 20 3.42 5.69 -4.59
N VAL A 21 4.47 5.63 -3.77
CA VAL A 21 4.48 6.22 -2.43
C VAL A 21 5.49 7.37 -2.44
N ALA A 22 5.05 8.56 -2.05
CA ALA A 22 5.87 9.75 -1.91
C ALA A 22 5.81 10.28 -0.48
N GLY A 23 6.90 10.90 0.00
CA GLY A 23 6.99 11.48 1.35
C GLY A 23 8.04 10.78 2.22
N ASP A 24 7.86 10.88 3.54
CA ASP A 24 8.91 10.60 4.53
C ASP A 24 8.77 9.22 5.18
N LEU A 25 7.66 8.53 4.95
CA LEU A 25 7.39 7.22 5.53
C LEU A 25 8.02 6.08 4.71
N THR A 26 8.56 5.10 5.42
CA THR A 26 9.14 3.90 4.82
C THR A 26 8.07 2.83 4.62
N LEU A 27 7.98 2.28 3.40
CA LEU A 27 7.16 1.11 3.14
C LEU A 27 7.72 -0.11 3.88
N SER A 28 6.92 -0.68 4.77
CA SER A 28 7.30 -1.83 5.61
C SER A 28 6.68 -3.14 5.14
N VAL A 29 5.43 -3.11 4.67
CA VAL A 29 4.69 -4.32 4.26
C VAL A 29 3.77 -4.01 3.09
N VAL A 30 3.74 -4.93 2.12
CA VAL A 30 2.65 -5.09 1.16
C VAL A 30 2.28 -6.57 1.14
N LYS A 31 1.04 -6.91 1.49
CA LYS A 31 0.52 -8.29 1.48
C LYS A 31 -0.94 -8.32 1.06
N LYS A 32 -1.45 -9.51 0.72
CA LYS A 32 -2.91 -9.71 0.66
C LYS A 32 -3.49 -9.65 2.07
N ALA A 33 -4.70 -9.12 2.21
CA ALA A 33 -5.44 -9.21 3.46
C ALA A 33 -5.75 -10.69 3.78
N GLU A 34 -5.86 -11.01 5.07
CA GLU A 34 -6.02 -12.40 5.51
C GLU A 34 -7.42 -12.94 5.25
N THR A 35 -8.43 -12.09 5.44
CA THR A 35 -9.85 -12.46 5.37
C THR A 35 -10.61 -11.72 4.26
N ARG A 36 -9.97 -10.72 3.63
CA ARG A 36 -10.59 -9.82 2.65
C ARG A 36 -9.88 -9.92 1.30
N LYS A 37 -10.52 -9.44 0.23
CA LYS A 37 -10.00 -9.57 -1.15
C LYS A 37 -8.92 -8.55 -1.50
N GLY A 38 -8.83 -7.45 -0.75
CA GLY A 38 -7.87 -6.38 -0.96
C GLY A 38 -6.45 -6.66 -0.45
N TYR A 39 -5.65 -5.59 -0.40
CA TYR A 39 -4.27 -5.62 0.08
C TYR A 39 -4.11 -4.84 1.39
N ILE A 40 -3.07 -5.18 2.13
CA ILE A 40 -2.58 -4.44 3.28
C ILE A 40 -1.27 -3.76 2.90
N ILE A 41 -1.24 -2.44 3.06
CA ILE A 41 -0.05 -1.60 2.90
C ILE A 41 0.30 -1.00 4.26
N ARG A 42 1.54 -1.18 4.72
CA ARG A 42 1.99 -0.62 6.00
C ARG A 42 3.18 0.30 5.80
N LEU A 43 3.04 1.52 6.29
CA LEU A 43 4.11 2.52 6.31
C LEU A 43 4.61 2.72 7.75
N TYR A 44 5.90 3.06 7.90
CA TYR A 44 6.57 3.26 9.17
C TYR A 44 7.31 4.60 9.20
N ASN A 45 7.20 5.32 10.31
CA ASN A 45 8.03 6.49 10.58
C ASN A 45 9.31 6.10 11.36
N GLY A 46 10.45 6.11 10.67
CA GLY A 46 11.78 5.92 11.27
C GLY A 46 12.54 7.20 11.66
N ARG A 47 11.97 8.39 11.42
CA ARG A 47 12.59 9.69 11.75
C ARG A 47 12.46 9.99 13.24
N LEU A 48 13.52 10.50 13.85
CA LEU A 48 13.55 10.80 15.29
C LEU A 48 12.89 12.16 15.57
N LYS A 49 11.86 12.18 16.43
CA LYS A 49 11.14 13.40 16.89
C LYS A 49 10.47 14.25 15.79
N GLU A 50 10.22 13.66 14.62
CA GLU A 50 9.55 14.33 13.51
C GLU A 50 8.28 13.56 13.13
N ASP A 51 7.18 14.28 13.01
CA ASP A 51 5.95 13.73 12.44
C ASP A 51 6.10 13.65 10.93
N CYS A 52 5.81 12.48 10.37
CA CYS A 52 5.99 12.21 8.95
C CYS A 52 4.65 12.11 8.24
N GLN A 53 4.70 12.35 6.94
CA GLN A 53 3.56 12.24 6.04
C GLN A 53 3.95 11.44 4.80
N ALA A 54 2.95 10.83 4.18
CA ALA A 54 3.11 10.20 2.88
C ALA A 54 1.83 10.32 2.06
N SER A 55 2.02 10.32 0.75
CA SER A 55 0.94 10.22 -0.23
C SER A 55 1.11 8.91 -0.98
N ILE A 56 0.04 8.14 -1.10
CA ILE A 56 0.01 6.91 -1.89
C ILE A 56 -0.93 7.14 -3.07
N HIS A 57 -0.37 7.10 -4.27
CA HIS A 57 -1.10 7.22 -5.51
C HIS A 57 -1.22 5.83 -6.18
N PHE A 58 -2.44 5.32 -6.26
CA PHE A 58 -2.74 4.02 -6.86
C PHE A 58 -2.81 4.13 -8.38
N LYS A 59 -2.06 3.28 -9.08
CA LYS A 59 -2.09 3.17 -10.55
C LYS A 59 -3.17 2.19 -11.05
N GLN A 60 -3.83 1.53 -10.12
CA GLN A 60 -4.99 0.67 -10.31
C GLN A 60 -6.24 1.37 -9.78
N GLU A 61 -7.42 0.98 -10.27
CA GLU A 61 -8.68 1.39 -9.65
C GLU A 61 -8.74 0.79 -8.24
N VAL A 62 -9.01 1.66 -7.27
CA VAL A 62 -9.16 1.38 -5.85
C VAL A 62 -10.42 2.11 -5.46
N LYS A 63 -11.35 1.37 -4.87
CA LYS A 63 -12.69 1.83 -4.50
C LYS A 63 -12.76 2.23 -3.04
N LYS A 64 -11.89 1.65 -2.21
CA LYS A 64 -11.92 1.79 -0.76
C LYS A 64 -10.50 1.80 -0.19
N VAL A 65 -10.28 2.72 0.74
CA VAL A 65 -9.10 2.74 1.60
C VAL A 65 -9.54 2.89 3.04
N GLU A 66 -9.05 2.01 3.92
CA GLU A 66 -9.33 2.09 5.35
C GLU A 66 -8.02 2.07 6.13
N GLN A 67 -7.92 2.92 7.14
CA GLN A 67 -6.94 2.70 8.19
C GLN A 67 -7.41 1.53 9.05
N VAL A 68 -6.53 0.56 9.24
CA VAL A 68 -6.78 -0.64 10.04
C VAL A 68 -5.73 -0.77 11.14
N ASN A 69 -6.03 -1.55 12.17
CA ASN A 69 -5.04 -1.94 13.17
C ASN A 69 -4.17 -3.11 12.66
N LEU A 70 -3.24 -3.60 13.48
CA LEU A 70 -2.36 -4.71 13.10
C LEU A 70 -3.09 -6.06 12.90
N LYS A 71 -4.32 -6.19 13.43
CA LYS A 71 -5.21 -7.33 13.22
C LYS A 71 -6.12 -7.16 11.99
N GLU A 72 -5.87 -6.13 11.17
CA GLU A 72 -6.65 -5.81 9.97
C GLU A 72 -8.11 -5.39 10.26
N GLU A 73 -8.42 -5.01 11.50
CA GLU A 73 -9.73 -4.48 11.90
C GLU A 73 -9.83 -2.99 11.53
N SER A 74 -10.93 -2.58 10.87
CA SER A 74 -11.17 -1.20 10.43
C SER A 74 -11.24 -0.22 11.60
N LEU A 75 -10.51 0.88 11.48
CA LEU A 75 -10.52 2.01 12.43
C LEU A 75 -11.24 3.23 11.84
N ALA A 76 -10.91 3.57 10.60
CA ALA A 76 -11.49 4.71 9.88
C ALA A 76 -11.38 4.51 8.36
N GLU A 77 -12.36 4.99 7.61
CA GLU A 77 -12.28 5.08 6.15
C GLU A 77 -11.55 6.36 5.75
N LEU A 78 -10.65 6.26 4.76
CA LEU A 78 -9.89 7.38 4.24
C LEU A 78 -10.43 7.79 2.88
N THR A 79 -10.55 9.10 2.65
CA THR A 79 -11.04 9.63 1.38
C THR A 79 -9.98 9.49 0.29
N LEU A 80 -10.40 8.95 -0.86
CA LEU A 80 -9.62 8.94 -2.09
C LEU A 80 -9.88 10.23 -2.88
N HIS A 81 -8.81 10.90 -3.27
CA HIS A 81 -8.86 12.00 -4.23
C HIS A 81 -7.98 11.66 -5.43
N ASN A 82 -8.58 11.47 -6.61
CA ASN A 82 -7.85 11.09 -7.83
C ASN A 82 -6.91 9.89 -7.62
N GLN A 83 -7.44 8.77 -7.10
CA GLN A 83 -6.68 7.57 -6.75
C GLN A 83 -5.54 7.80 -5.76
N THR A 84 -5.60 8.89 -4.99
CA THR A 84 -4.55 9.25 -4.04
C THR A 84 -5.12 9.32 -2.64
N VAL A 85 -4.45 8.68 -1.69
CA VAL A 85 -4.72 8.81 -0.26
C VAL A 85 -3.53 9.50 0.39
N ASN A 86 -3.84 10.46 1.27
CA ASN A 86 -2.82 11.16 2.05
C ASN A 86 -2.86 10.66 3.49
N VAL A 87 -1.68 10.39 4.01
CA VAL A 87 -1.44 10.00 5.39
C VAL A 87 -0.60 11.08 6.03
N THR A 88 -1.09 11.65 7.13
CA THR A 88 -0.44 12.75 7.84
C THR A 88 -0.21 12.42 9.31
N ALA A 89 0.70 13.15 9.95
CA ALA A 89 0.90 13.12 11.40
C ALA A 89 1.25 11.72 11.97
N VAL A 90 2.03 10.92 11.24
CA VAL A 90 2.54 9.65 11.76
C VAL A 90 3.73 9.96 12.66
N THR A 91 3.55 9.81 13.97
CA THR A 91 4.56 10.12 14.98
C THR A 91 5.74 9.14 14.98
N HIS A 92 6.84 9.50 15.65
CA HIS A 92 8.06 8.70 15.73
C HIS A 92 7.79 7.23 16.13
N ALA A 93 8.41 6.31 15.40
CA ALA A 93 8.35 4.87 15.64
C ALA A 93 6.93 4.28 15.60
N LYS A 94 6.00 4.93 14.88
CA LYS A 94 4.66 4.40 14.62
C LYS A 94 4.52 3.83 13.23
N PHE A 95 3.61 2.87 13.13
CA PHE A 95 3.12 2.33 11.88
C PHE A 95 1.73 2.89 11.59
N ILE A 96 1.45 3.05 10.31
CA ILE A 96 0.09 3.15 9.80
C ILE A 96 -0.15 1.96 8.87
N THR A 97 -1.28 1.29 9.06
CA THR A 97 -1.66 0.15 8.24
C THR A 97 -2.93 0.52 7.49
N LEU A 98 -2.91 0.35 6.18
CA LEU A 98 -4.02 0.64 5.29
C LEU A 98 -4.49 -0.64 4.62
N TYR A 99 -5.81 -0.85 4.63
CA TYR A 99 -6.49 -1.77 3.73
C TYR A 99 -6.88 -1.04 2.45
N VAL A 100 -6.70 -1.68 1.29
CA VAL A 100 -7.00 -1.14 -0.04
C VAL A 100 -7.73 -2.17 -0.89
N GLU A 101 -8.86 -1.78 -1.49
CA GLU A 101 -9.69 -2.60 -2.40
C GLU A 101 -10.30 -1.75 -3.51
#